data_AF-A0A7C9KWX6-F1
#
_entry.id   AF-A0A7C9KWX6-F1
#
_cell.length_a   1.000
_cell.length_b   1.000
_cell.length_c   1.000
_cell.angle_alpha   90.00
_cell.angle_beta   90.00
_cell.angle_gamma   90.00
#
_symmetry.space_group_name_H-M   'P 1'
#
loop_
_entity.id
_entity.type
_entity.pdbx_description
1 polymer ?
#
loop_
_entity_poly.entity_id
_entity_poly.type
_entity_poly.pdbx_seq_one_letter_code
_entity_poly.pdbx_strand_id
1 'polypeptide(L)' 'MTPIELRRLQAKTGLSKQELALRLDMSPRTWENLISVNPEKKLPKIKYELLLLLAGEHPEYKLVSRN' A
#
# COMPACT_ATOMS: atom_id res chain seq x y z
N MET A 1 -0.04 -9.43 -7.16
CA MET A 1 0.57 -8.12 -6.85
C MET A 1 1.35 -7.60 -8.03
N THR A 2 0.71 -6.76 -8.84
CA THR A 2 1.36 -6.01 -9.93
C THR A 2 1.53 -4.54 -9.53
N PRO A 3 2.44 -3.80 -10.17
CA PRO A 3 2.54 -2.35 -9.99
C PRO A 3 1.21 -1.61 -10.22
N ILE A 4 0.40 -2.08 -11.18
CA ILE A 4 -0.93 -1.51 -11.48
C ILE A 4 -1.87 -1.70 -10.30
N GLU A 5 -1.88 -2.91 -9.71
CA GLU A 5 -2.68 -3.23 -8.54
C GLU A 5 -2.29 -2.36 -7.33
N LEU A 6 -1.00 -2.17 -7.09
CA LEU A 6 -0.50 -1.33 -6.00
C LEU A 6 -0.91 0.14 -6.15
N ARG A 7 -0.88 0.68 -7.38
CA ARG A 7 -1.36 2.04 -7.66
C ARG A 7 -2.87 2.18 -7.41
N ARG A 8 -3.66 1.18 -7.82
CA ARG A 8 -5.11 1.14 -7.57
C ARG A 8 -5.41 1.10 -6.08
N LEU A 9 -4.70 0.26 -5.32
CA LEU A 9 -4.84 0.18 -3.87
C LEU A 9 -4.44 1.49 -3.19
N GLN A 10 -3.33 2.10 -3.59
CA GLN A 10 -2.93 3.42 -3.10
C GLN A 10 -4.04 4.45 -3.30
N ALA A 11 -4.59 4.56 -4.51
CA ALA A 11 -5.66 5.51 -4.81
C ALA A 11 -6.89 5.29 -3.90
N LYS A 12 -7.22 4.04 -3.56
CA LYS A 12 -8.32 3.71 -2.64
C LYS A 12 -8.05 4.10 -1.18
N THR A 13 -6.80 4.15 -0.76
CA THR A 13 -6.46 4.62 0.60
C THR A 13 -6.73 6.12 0.78
N GLY A 14 -6.76 6.89 -0.32
CA GLY A 14 -6.82 8.36 -0.28
C GLY A 14 -5.52 9.04 0.18
N LEU A 15 -4.46 8.27 0.45
CA LEU A 15 -3.18 8.77 0.92
C LEU A 15 -2.25 9.17 -0.23
N SER A 16 -1.48 10.23 -0.03
CA SER A 16 -0.36 10.57 -0.90
C SER A 16 0.71 9.46 -0.86
N LYS A 17 1.64 9.48 -1.82
CA LYS A 17 2.77 8.54 -1.85
C LYS A 17 3.62 8.64 -0.58
N GLN A 18 3.86 9.85 -0.08
CA GLN A 18 4.67 10.05 1.13
C GLN A 18 3.96 9.49 2.37
N GLU A 19 2.68 9.80 2.53
CA GLU A 19 1.89 9.32 3.67
C GLU A 19 1.77 7.80 3.66
N LEU A 20 1.51 7.20 2.49
CA LEU A 20 1.41 5.75 2.37
C LEU A 20 2.75 5.07 2.69
N ALA A 21 3.86 5.58 2.16
CA ALA A 21 5.18 5.03 2.44
C ALA A 21 5.50 5.09 3.95
N LEU A 22 5.17 6.20 4.61
CA LEU A 22 5.30 6.36 6.05
C LEU A 22 4.43 5.35 6.83
N ARG A 23 3.17 5.16 6.44
CA ARG A 23 2.25 4.18 7.05
C ARG A 23 2.74 2.74 6.89
N LEU A 24 3.40 2.44 5.78
CA LEU A 24 3.98 1.14 5.48
C LEU A 24 5.42 1.00 6.01
N ASP A 25 5.90 1.94 6.83
CA ASP A 25 7.24 1.94 7.41
C ASP A 25 8.34 1.74 6.35
N MET A 26 8.31 2.57 5.30
CA MET A 26 9.32 2.57 4.23
C MET A 26 9.54 3.96 3.62
N SER A 27 10.62 4.10 2.85
CA SER A 27 10.90 5.34 2.15
C SER A 27 9.98 5.53 0.92
N PRO A 28 9.61 6.77 0.56
CA PRO A 28 8.85 7.07 -0.66
C PRO A 28 9.51 6.50 -1.92
N ARG A 29 10.84 6.54 -2.01
CA ARG A 29 11.60 5.95 -3.11
C ARG A 29 11.38 4.44 -3.24
N THR A 30 11.32 3.73 -2.11
CA THR A 30 11.02 2.29 -2.11
C THR A 30 9.62 2.03 -2.65
N TRP A 31 8.65 2.84 -2.24
CA TRP A 31 7.28 2.77 -2.77
C TRP A 31 7.24 3.02 -4.29
N GLU A 32 7.95 4.04 -4.78
CA GLU A 32 8.01 4.34 -6.21
C GLU A 32 8.62 3.20 -7.04
N ASN A 33 9.66 2.55 -6.53
CA ASN A 33 10.23 1.37 -7.17
C ASN A 33 9.23 0.21 -7.25
N LEU A 34 8.45 -0.03 -6.18
CA LEU A 34 7.42 -1.08 -6.14
C LEU A 34 6.30 -0.86 -7.17
N ILE A 35 5.95 0.40 -7.43
CA ILE A 35 4.94 0.76 -8.43
C ILE A 35 5.55 1.07 -9.80
N SER A 36 6.84 0.83 -10.04
CA SER A 36 7.48 1.03 -11.35
C SER A 36 7.16 -0.12 -12.32
N VAL A 37 7.48 0.03 -13.61
CA VAL A 37 7.20 -1.01 -14.62
C VAL A 37 8.01 -2.29 -14.34
N ASN A 38 9.23 -2.17 -13.84
CA ASN A 38 10.13 -3.26 -13.49
C ASN A 38 10.57 -3.15 -12.02
N PRO A 39 9.73 -3.58 -11.07
CA PRO A 39 10.06 -3.46 -9.66
C PRO A 39 11.19 -4.42 -9.29
N GLU A 40 12.26 -3.89 -8.69
CA GLU A 40 13.40 -4.69 -8.21
C GLU A 40 13.01 -5.62 -7.05
N LYS A 41 11.97 -5.26 -6.30
CA LYS A 41 11.51 -5.97 -5.10
C LYS A 41 10.00 -6.06 -5.10
N LYS A 42 9.46 -7.01 -4.33
CA LYS A 42 8.02 -7.13 -4.06
C LYS A 42 7.72 -6.55 -2.68
N LEU A 43 6.49 -6.06 -2.48
CA LEU A 43 6.02 -5.61 -1.18
C LEU A 43 5.91 -6.84 -0.25
N PRO A 44 6.48 -6.81 0.97
CA PRO A 44 6.31 -7.90 1.94
C PRO A 44 4.83 -8.15 2.24
N LYS A 45 4.46 -9.43 2.47
CA LYS A 45 3.06 -9.87 2.68
C LYS A 45 2.34 -9.05 3.77
N ILE A 46 3.00 -8.83 4.91
CA ILE A 46 2.42 -8.09 6.03
C ILE A 46 2.12 -6.61 5.68
N LYS A 47 2.98 -5.98 4.88
CA LYS A 47 2.77 -4.60 4.40
C LYS A 47 1.67 -4.55 3.35
N TYR A 48 1.52 -5.61 2.55
CA TYR A 48 0.41 -5.72 1.61
C TYR A 48 -0.94 -5.93 2.33
N GLU A 49 -1.00 -6.75 3.37
CA GLU A 49 -2.20 -6.88 4.21
C GLU A 49 -2.57 -5.54 4.86
N LEU A 50 -1.59 -4.79 5.37
CA LEU A 50 -1.83 -3.42 5.86
C LEU A 50 -2.33 -2.47 4.75
N LEU A 51 -1.79 -2.55 3.54
CA LEU A 51 -2.27 -1.77 2.40
C LEU A 51 -3.73 -2.11 2.06
N LEU A 52 -4.10 -3.39 2.07
CA LEU A 52 -5.48 -3.82 1.86
C LEU A 52 -6.40 -3.27 2.95
N LEU A 53 -5.95 -3.28 4.21
CA LEU A 53 -6.68 -2.69 5.34
C LEU A 53 -6.92 -1.19 5.13
N LEU A 54 -5.87 -0.44 4.76
CA LEU A 54 -5.94 0.99 4.47
C LEU A 54 -6.83 1.29 3.25
N ALA A 55 -6.86 0.40 2.27
CA ALA A 55 -7.70 0.52 1.08
C ALA A 55 -9.15 0.04 1.30
N GLY A 56 -9.47 -0.51 2.48
CA GLY A 56 -10.78 -1.07 2.78
C GLY A 56 -11.12 -2.35 2.00
N GLU A 57 -10.11 -3.07 1.50
CA GLU A 57 -10.25 -4.30 0.70
C GLU A 57 -9.69 -5.55 1.38
N HIS A 58 -9.30 -5.45 2.64
CA HIS A 58 -8.81 -6.63 3.35
C HIS A 58 -9.93 -7.66 3.48
N PRO A 59 -9.70 -8.94 3.11
CA PRO A 59 -10.77 -9.94 3.02
C PRO A 59 -11.43 -10.26 4.36
N GLU A 60 -10.67 -10.18 5.46
CA GLU A 60 -11.11 -10.63 6.78
C GLU A 60 -11.36 -9.49 7.79
N TYR A 61 -10.84 -8.29 7.52
CA TYR A 61 -10.74 -7.23 8.52
C TYR A 61 -11.07 -5.88 7.91
N LYS A 62 -11.57 -4.95 8.71
CA LYS A 62 -11.86 -3.58 8.28
C LYS A 62 -11.35 -2.59 9.30
N LEU A 63 -10.68 -1.53 8.83
CA LEU A 63 -10.32 -0.41 9.69
C LEU A 63 -11.58 0.36 10.09
N VAL A 64 -11.73 0.56 11.39
CA VAL A 64 -12.80 1.37 11.98
C VAL A 64 -12.16 2.51 12.76
N SER A 65 -12.81 3.68 12.74
CA SER A 65 -12.38 4.80 13.59
C SER A 65 -12.52 4.38 15.05
N ARG A 66 -11.54 4.72 15.87
CA ARG A 66 -11.72 4.72 17.32
C ARG A 66 -12.56 5.96 17.62
N ASN A 67 -13.84 5.74 17.92
CA ASN A 67 -14.75 6.80 18.36
C ASN A 67 -14.19 7.53 19.58
#